data_AF-A0A0G0BM30-F1
#
_entry.id   AF-A0A0G0BM30-F1
#
_cell.length_a   1.000
_cell.length_b   1.000
_cell.length_c   1.000
_cell.angle_alpha   90.00
_cell.angle_beta   90.00
_cell.angle_gamma   90.00
#
_symmetry.space_group_name_H-M   'P 1'
#
loop_
_entity.id
_entity.type
_entity.pdbx_description
1 polymer ?
#
loop_
_entity_poly.entity_id
_entity_poly.type
_entity_poly.pdbx_seq_one_letter_code
_entity_poly.pdbx_strand_id
1 'polypeptide(L)'
;MKKNRLINFLLLLPVLFSPLATKAALVPCGTSEHPEVCTLCHFIVGIKNIIDWGMGILTFVAIGAIVLGGIFYIISAGNQEMMKKAKTIIIQTLTGFAIVLGAWLIVTYSMYIIGSSNRDGVMRTDGAWYEFTCDTVSNQAAIDIGSISTSTTTSPTSSTVASAAVDSSGDCLNAAMPGAQTCTGYSCISTCGSISSYVSAISSASSSYNVSENLIRGVICRESSGNTNAIKNESDGTMSCGLMQVNVDTQAECEYLTEHPAENIMQGTASLSARIAQAQKTMDSHGYNTVEVEEMAAAAYNCCANGEDPNSPSNDCTAANDWGLVPKWACPIDPGTSEFNMCAVKDYACSVGSCE
;
A
#
# COMPACT_ATOMS: atom_id res chain seq x y z
N MET A 1 -22.01 49.05 -30.09
CA MET A 1 -22.02 48.34 -28.80
C MET A 1 -21.36 46.93 -28.83
N LYS A 2 -21.24 46.22 -29.97
CA LYS A 2 -20.60 44.88 -30.03
C LYS A 2 -19.07 44.85 -29.80
N LYS A 3 -18.34 45.90 -30.21
CA LYS A 3 -16.86 45.96 -30.13
C LYS A 3 -16.32 45.97 -28.69
N ASN A 4 -17.00 46.65 -27.76
CA ASN A 4 -16.59 46.71 -26.35
C ASN A 4 -16.90 45.40 -25.57
N ARG A 5 -17.87 44.59 -26.03
CA ARG A 5 -18.16 43.28 -25.43
C ARG A 5 -17.15 42.21 -25.86
N LEU A 6 -16.65 42.28 -27.08
CA LEU A 6 -15.62 41.36 -27.58
C LEU A 6 -14.26 41.60 -26.89
N ILE A 7 -13.92 42.87 -26.64
CA ILE A 7 -12.69 43.28 -25.93
C ILE A 7 -12.74 42.85 -24.46
N ASN A 8 -13.88 43.00 -23.78
CA ASN A 8 -14.05 42.52 -22.40
C ASN A 8 -13.95 40.99 -22.28
N PHE A 9 -14.43 40.23 -23.28
CA PHE A 9 -14.33 38.76 -23.28
C PHE A 9 -12.89 38.28 -23.56
N LEU A 10 -12.15 39.01 -24.40
CA LEU A 10 -10.74 38.74 -24.70
C LEU A 10 -9.80 39.09 -23.52
N LEU A 11 -10.16 40.09 -22.71
CA LEU A 11 -9.43 40.51 -21.50
C LEU A 11 -9.72 39.63 -20.27
N LEU A 12 -10.86 38.94 -20.21
CA LEU A 12 -11.24 38.01 -19.13
C LEU A 12 -10.71 36.58 -19.33
N LEU A 13 -10.42 36.18 -20.58
CA LEU A 13 -9.89 34.86 -20.92
C LEU A 13 -8.54 34.52 -20.21
N PRO A 14 -7.55 35.42 -20.09
CA PRO A 14 -6.30 35.10 -19.37
C PRO A 14 -6.44 35.08 -17.84
N VAL A 15 -7.48 35.71 -17.25
CA VAL A 15 -7.70 35.72 -15.78
C VAL A 15 -8.29 34.39 -15.29
N LEU A 16 -9.10 33.72 -16.12
CA LEU A 16 -9.58 32.34 -15.90
C LEU A 16 -8.53 31.27 -16.22
N PHE A 17 -7.43 31.66 -16.88
CA PHE A 17 -6.35 30.80 -17.37
C PHE A 17 -5.03 31.07 -16.61
N SER A 18 -5.09 31.36 -15.31
CA SER A 18 -3.87 31.39 -14.50
C SER A 18 -3.36 29.94 -14.31
N PRO A 19 -2.12 29.60 -14.70
CA PRO A 19 -1.57 28.31 -14.36
C PRO A 19 -1.49 28.24 -12.84
N LEU A 20 -2.16 27.24 -12.24
CA LEU A 20 -1.89 26.84 -10.87
C LEU A 20 -0.41 26.48 -10.81
N ALA A 21 0.39 27.36 -10.22
CA ALA A 21 1.80 27.12 -9.98
C ALA A 21 1.91 26.03 -8.92
N THR A 22 1.86 24.77 -9.34
CA THR A 22 2.19 23.64 -8.48
C THR A 22 3.71 23.48 -8.50
N LYS A 23 4.34 23.54 -7.31
CA LYS A 23 5.74 23.21 -7.13
C LYS A 23 5.93 21.70 -7.37
N ALA A 24 6.18 21.31 -8.62
CA ALA A 24 6.65 19.96 -8.93
C ALA A 24 8.17 19.91 -8.69
N ALA A 25 8.59 19.43 -7.52
CA ALA A 25 9.99 19.11 -7.29
C ALA A 25 10.32 17.84 -8.09
N LEU A 26 11.33 17.92 -8.98
CA LEU A 26 11.80 16.78 -9.78
C LEU A 26 12.36 15.64 -8.93
N VAL A 27 12.86 15.98 -7.75
CA VAL A 27 13.41 15.06 -6.76
C VAL A 27 12.86 15.50 -5.41
N PRO A 28 11.92 14.76 -4.79
CA PRO A 28 11.24 15.17 -3.55
C PRO A 28 12.08 14.96 -2.27
N CYS A 29 13.40 14.76 -2.40
CA CYS A 29 14.32 14.46 -1.30
C CYS A 29 15.58 15.36 -1.38
N GLY A 30 16.36 15.43 -0.30
CA GLY A 30 17.57 16.25 -0.23
C GLY A 30 17.34 17.77 -0.28
N THR A 31 16.14 18.24 0.10
CA THR A 31 15.79 19.67 0.15
C THR A 31 15.67 20.15 1.59
N SER A 32 15.66 21.47 1.81
CA SER A 32 15.47 22.05 3.15
C SER A 32 14.13 21.68 3.80
N GLU A 33 13.13 21.28 3.01
CA GLU A 33 11.82 20.83 3.50
C GLU A 33 11.73 19.29 3.63
N HIS A 34 12.60 18.54 2.93
CA HIS A 34 12.67 17.07 2.96
C HIS A 34 14.15 16.64 3.04
N PRO A 35 14.75 16.56 4.25
CA PRO A 35 16.19 16.35 4.43
C PRO A 35 16.65 14.89 4.27
N GLU A 36 15.72 13.97 3.97
CA GLU A 36 16.00 12.55 3.76
C GLU A 36 16.89 12.29 2.54
N VAL A 37 17.74 11.27 2.65
CA VAL A 37 18.66 10.86 1.58
C VAL A 37 17.86 10.28 0.40
N CYS A 38 18.24 10.68 -0.80
CA CYS A 38 17.51 10.28 -2.00
C CYS A 38 17.73 8.81 -2.35
N THR A 39 16.64 8.03 -2.31
CA THR A 39 16.58 6.65 -2.81
C THR A 39 16.08 6.62 -4.26
N LEU A 40 16.24 5.49 -4.95
CA LEU A 40 15.72 5.28 -6.30
C LEU A 40 14.18 5.47 -6.37
N CYS A 41 13.49 5.17 -5.27
CA CYS A 41 12.06 5.36 -5.08
C CYS A 41 11.64 6.82 -5.27
N HIS A 42 12.34 7.75 -4.61
CA HIS A 42 12.10 9.19 -4.73
C HIS A 42 12.30 9.70 -6.17
N PHE A 43 13.20 9.08 -6.93
CA PHE A 43 13.40 9.41 -8.35
C PHE A 43 12.21 8.99 -9.22
N ILE A 44 11.64 7.81 -8.98
CA ILE A 44 10.47 7.30 -9.72
C ILE A 44 9.23 8.15 -9.41
N VAL A 45 9.01 8.51 -8.15
CA VAL A 45 7.92 9.43 -7.74
C VAL A 45 8.11 10.81 -8.37
N GLY A 46 9.34 11.31 -8.43
CA GLY A 46 9.68 12.55 -9.11
C GLY A 46 9.27 12.55 -10.58
N ILE A 47 9.56 11.46 -11.32
CA ILE A 47 9.17 11.31 -12.73
C ILE A 47 7.64 11.33 -12.89
N LYS A 48 6.90 10.64 -12.02
CA LYS A 48 5.43 10.67 -12.02
C LYS A 48 4.91 12.10 -11.90
N ASN A 49 5.42 12.86 -10.93
CA ASN A 49 4.99 14.24 -10.70
C ASN A 49 5.24 15.13 -11.93
N ILE A 50 6.34 14.92 -12.66
CA ILE A 50 6.62 15.63 -13.92
C ILE A 50 5.62 15.26 -15.01
N ILE A 51 5.31 13.97 -15.15
CA ILE A 51 4.37 13.48 -16.15
C ILE A 51 2.96 14.02 -15.87
N ASP A 52 2.51 13.98 -14.61
CA ASP A 52 1.20 14.50 -14.21
C ASP A 52 1.11 16.02 -14.41
N TRP A 53 2.17 16.76 -14.06
CA TRP A 53 2.27 18.19 -14.33
C TRP A 53 2.25 18.51 -15.83
N GLY A 54 3.01 17.76 -16.63
CA GLY A 54 3.08 17.91 -18.08
C GLY A 54 1.74 17.62 -18.77
N MET A 55 1.03 16.58 -18.31
CA MET A 55 -0.32 16.23 -18.76
C MET A 55 -1.32 17.34 -18.42
N GLY A 56 -1.20 17.97 -17.25
CA GLY A 56 -1.99 19.14 -16.87
C GLY A 56 -1.81 20.31 -17.84
N ILE A 57 -0.56 20.67 -18.15
CA ILE A 57 -0.25 21.76 -19.09
C ILE A 57 -0.75 21.44 -20.50
N LEU A 58 -0.53 20.23 -20.98
CA LEU A 58 -0.97 19.82 -22.32
C LEU A 58 -2.49 19.89 -22.46
N THR A 59 -3.22 19.42 -21.45
CA THR A 59 -4.70 19.49 -21.42
C THR A 59 -5.16 20.94 -21.46
N PHE A 60 -4.53 21.81 -20.68
CA PHE A 60 -4.84 23.23 -20.62
C PHE A 60 -4.58 23.96 -21.95
N VAL A 61 -3.43 23.72 -22.56
CA VAL A 61 -3.07 24.28 -23.89
C VAL A 61 -4.02 23.76 -24.97
N ALA A 62 -4.40 22.48 -24.93
CA ALA A 62 -5.32 21.88 -25.87
C ALA A 62 -6.71 22.54 -25.80
N ILE A 63 -7.25 22.75 -24.59
CA ILE A 63 -8.52 23.46 -24.40
C ILE A 63 -8.43 24.88 -24.95
N GLY A 64 -7.34 25.61 -24.64
CA GLY A 64 -7.12 26.98 -25.13
C GLY A 64 -7.07 27.06 -26.66
N ALA A 65 -6.34 26.15 -27.31
CA ALA A 65 -6.22 26.11 -28.77
C ALA A 65 -7.56 25.74 -29.45
N ILE A 66 -8.35 24.84 -28.86
CA ILE A 66 -9.70 24.49 -29.35
C ILE A 66 -10.64 25.70 -29.24
N VAL A 67 -10.63 26.40 -28.11
CA VAL A 67 -11.45 27.61 -27.92
C VAL A 67 -11.07 28.71 -28.91
N LEU A 68 -9.78 28.97 -29.10
CA LEU A 68 -9.30 29.92 -30.11
C LEU A 68 -9.73 29.50 -31.52
N GLY A 69 -9.58 28.22 -31.87
CA GLY A 69 -10.06 27.67 -33.13
C GLY A 69 -11.56 27.88 -33.34
N GLY A 70 -12.37 27.66 -32.31
CA GLY A 70 -13.82 27.89 -32.32
C GLY A 70 -14.19 29.37 -32.52
N ILE A 71 -13.50 30.28 -31.85
CA ILE A 71 -13.69 31.73 -32.01
C ILE A 71 -13.34 32.16 -33.44
N PHE A 72 -12.19 31.72 -33.97
CA PHE A 72 -11.80 32.01 -35.35
C PHE A 72 -12.81 31.46 -36.36
N TYR A 73 -13.37 30.27 -36.09
CA TYR A 73 -14.39 29.68 -36.95
C TYR A 73 -15.67 30.54 -37.02
N ILE A 74 -16.16 31.02 -35.87
CA ILE A 74 -17.39 31.83 -35.79
C ILE A 74 -17.20 33.21 -36.44
N ILE A 75 -16.04 33.85 -36.24
CA ILE A 75 -15.78 35.21 -36.75
C ILE A 75 -15.46 35.20 -38.25
N SER A 76 -15.12 34.04 -38.83
CA SER A 76 -14.69 33.94 -40.23
C SER A 76 -15.74 34.36 -41.26
N ALA A 77 -17.01 34.53 -40.90
CA ALA A 77 -18.06 35.23 -41.66
C ALA A 77 -17.95 35.18 -43.21
N GLY A 78 -17.76 33.98 -43.78
CA GLY A 78 -17.70 33.76 -45.23
C GLY A 78 -16.30 33.78 -45.88
N ASN A 79 -15.23 34.13 -45.15
CA ASN A 79 -13.85 34.04 -45.63
C ASN A 79 -13.34 32.58 -45.54
N GLN A 80 -13.26 31.92 -46.70
CA GLN A 80 -12.82 30.53 -46.83
C GLN A 80 -11.39 30.29 -46.30
N GLU A 81 -10.50 31.28 -46.41
CA GLU A 81 -9.12 31.16 -45.92
C GLU A 81 -9.08 31.10 -44.39
N MET A 82 -9.85 31.95 -43.72
CA MET A 82 -9.92 32.00 -42.25
C MET A 82 -10.63 30.77 -41.68
N MET A 83 -11.68 30.28 -42.35
CA MET A 83 -12.35 29.02 -41.99
C MET A 83 -11.40 27.82 -42.12
N LYS A 84 -10.57 27.79 -43.17
CA LYS A 84 -9.57 26.72 -43.35
C LYS A 84 -8.53 26.76 -42.25
N LYS A 85 -8.00 27.94 -41.90
CA LYS A 85 -7.04 28.10 -40.78
C LYS A 85 -7.63 27.65 -39.44
N ALA A 86 -8.88 28.03 -39.13
CA ALA A 86 -9.56 27.61 -37.91
C ALA A 86 -9.69 26.08 -37.80
N LYS A 87 -10.09 25.41 -38.91
CA LYS A 87 -10.17 23.95 -38.97
C LYS A 87 -8.80 23.29 -38.81
N THR A 88 -7.76 23.85 -39.42
CA THR A 88 -6.39 23.34 -39.27
C THR A 88 -5.91 23.40 -37.82
N ILE A 89 -6.15 24.50 -37.11
CA ILE A 89 -5.77 24.64 -35.69
C ILE A 89 -6.47 23.57 -34.84
N ILE A 90 -7.78 23.35 -35.05
CA ILE A 90 -8.54 22.34 -34.31
C ILE A 90 -8.02 20.93 -34.61
N ILE A 91 -7.82 20.59 -35.88
CA ILE A 91 -7.34 19.25 -36.28
C ILE A 91 -5.93 19.01 -35.73
N GLN A 92 -5.02 19.97 -35.85
CA GLN A 92 -3.65 19.83 -35.33
C GLN A 92 -3.63 19.66 -33.81
N THR A 93 -4.49 20.39 -33.10
CA THR A 93 -4.62 20.25 -31.64
C THR A 93 -5.14 18.86 -31.26
N LEU A 94 -6.16 18.36 -31.95
CA LEU A 94 -6.72 17.02 -31.72
C LEU A 94 -5.71 15.92 -32.03
N THR A 95 -4.96 16.04 -33.14
CA THR A 95 -3.92 15.07 -33.49
C THR A 95 -2.80 15.06 -32.45
N GLY A 96 -2.33 16.23 -31.99
CA GLY A 96 -1.32 16.31 -30.93
C GLY A 96 -1.81 15.69 -29.62
N PHE A 97 -3.04 15.97 -29.21
CA PHE A 97 -3.63 15.39 -28.01
C PHE A 97 -3.79 13.87 -28.11
N ALA A 98 -4.21 13.36 -29.28
CA ALA A 98 -4.32 11.92 -29.52
C ALA A 98 -2.97 11.19 -29.46
N ILE A 99 -1.89 11.80 -29.94
CA ILE A 99 -0.53 11.23 -29.84
C ILE A 99 -0.09 11.11 -28.38
N VAL A 100 -0.32 12.14 -27.57
CA VAL A 100 0.04 12.14 -26.15
C VAL A 100 -0.74 11.09 -25.37
N LEU A 101 -2.06 11.01 -25.59
CA LEU A 101 -2.89 9.96 -24.99
C LEU A 101 -2.47 8.57 -25.43
N GLY A 102 -2.11 8.40 -26.71
CA GLY A 102 -1.57 7.15 -27.24
C GLY A 102 -0.27 6.75 -26.57
N ALA A 103 0.66 7.70 -26.37
CA ALA A 103 1.91 7.45 -25.66
C ALA A 103 1.67 7.03 -24.20
N TRP A 104 0.79 7.71 -23.49
CA TRP A 104 0.42 7.36 -22.10
C TRP A 104 -0.19 5.96 -22.01
N LEU A 105 -1.05 5.60 -22.95
CA LEU A 105 -1.67 4.27 -23.02
C LEU A 105 -0.64 3.17 -23.32
N ILE A 106 0.28 3.42 -24.26
CA ILE A 106 1.36 2.47 -24.59
C ILE A 106 2.27 2.23 -23.38
N VAL A 107 2.69 3.29 -22.67
CA VAL A 107 3.52 3.17 -21.47
C VAL A 107 2.76 2.35 -20.41
N THR A 108 1.51 2.70 -20.14
CA THR A 108 0.64 1.99 -19.18
C THR A 108 0.51 0.51 -19.52
N TYR A 109 0.25 0.19 -20.79
CA TYR A 109 0.08 -1.19 -21.25
C TYR A 109 1.38 -1.99 -21.26
N SER A 110 2.49 -1.36 -21.67
CA SER A 110 3.81 -2.01 -21.65
C SER A 110 4.26 -2.34 -20.23
N MET A 111 4.05 -1.43 -19.28
CA MET A 111 4.33 -1.67 -17.87
C MET A 111 3.35 -2.66 -17.23
N TYR A 112 2.10 -2.72 -17.69
CA TYR A 112 1.16 -3.74 -17.24
C TYR A 112 1.60 -5.16 -17.63
N ILE A 113 2.08 -5.34 -18.86
CA ILE A 113 2.59 -6.65 -19.33
C ILE A 113 3.89 -7.03 -18.61
N ILE A 114 4.82 -6.09 -18.46
CA ILE A 114 6.12 -6.36 -17.82
C ILE A 114 5.95 -6.54 -16.31
N GLY A 115 5.06 -5.78 -15.66
CA GLY A 115 4.75 -5.89 -14.24
C GLY A 115 3.99 -7.16 -13.85
N SER A 116 3.55 -7.98 -14.81
CA SER A 116 2.99 -9.32 -14.59
C SER A 116 4.06 -10.39 -14.36
N SER A 117 5.33 -10.09 -14.60
CA SER A 117 6.45 -11.03 -14.46
C SER A 117 7.63 -10.30 -13.85
N ASN A 118 7.84 -10.34 -12.53
CA ASN A 118 9.09 -10.03 -11.75
C ASN A 118 8.68 -9.88 -10.26
N ARG A 119 9.19 -10.58 -9.23
CA ARG A 119 10.59 -10.87 -8.82
C ARG A 119 11.48 -9.64 -8.91
N ASP A 120 11.52 -8.91 -7.79
CA ASP A 120 12.45 -7.83 -7.39
C ASP A 120 11.74 -6.50 -7.07
N GLY A 121 11.24 -6.40 -5.83
CA GLY A 121 11.21 -5.17 -5.03
C GLY A 121 10.42 -3.94 -5.52
N VAL A 122 9.66 -4.03 -6.60
CA VAL A 122 8.84 -2.93 -7.12
C VAL A 122 7.43 -3.46 -7.33
N MET A 123 6.63 -3.58 -6.26
CA MET A 123 5.28 -4.14 -6.41
C MET A 123 4.29 -3.09 -6.90
N ARG A 124 3.42 -3.51 -7.84
CA ARG A 124 2.19 -2.80 -8.20
C ARG A 124 1.19 -2.95 -7.05
N THR A 125 0.75 -1.84 -6.48
CA THR A 125 -0.47 -1.82 -5.66
C THR A 125 -1.59 -1.28 -6.54
N ASP A 126 -2.68 -2.05 -6.66
CA ASP A 126 -4.01 -1.61 -7.15
C ASP A 126 -4.09 -0.83 -8.47
N GLY A 127 -3.51 -1.40 -9.53
CA GLY A 127 -4.04 -1.20 -10.89
C GLY A 127 -3.35 -0.15 -11.75
N ALA A 128 -2.56 0.78 -11.19
CA ALA A 128 -1.80 1.77 -11.95
C ALA A 128 -0.33 1.34 -12.21
N TRP A 129 0.26 1.70 -13.36
CA TRP A 129 1.68 1.43 -13.63
C TRP A 129 2.63 2.32 -12.82
N TYR A 130 2.10 3.34 -12.17
CA TYR A 130 2.85 4.40 -11.50
C TYR A 130 2.77 4.31 -9.96
N GLU A 131 2.08 3.30 -9.45
CA GLU A 131 1.91 3.03 -8.02
C GLU A 131 2.83 1.88 -7.66
N PHE A 132 3.96 2.23 -7.05
CA PHE A 132 4.98 1.29 -6.65
C PHE A 132 5.09 1.31 -5.12
N THR A 133 5.07 0.14 -4.48
CA THR A 133 5.56 0.01 -3.10
C THR A 133 7.07 0.16 -3.15
N CYS A 134 7.51 1.37 -2.86
CA CYS A 134 8.89 1.78 -2.99
C CYS A 134 9.25 2.47 -1.70
N ASP A 135 10.12 1.82 -0.93
CA ASP A 135 10.50 2.29 0.39
C ASP A 135 11.30 3.61 0.28
N THR A 136 10.81 4.66 0.93
CA THR A 136 11.42 5.99 0.91
C THR A 136 12.49 6.14 1.99
N VAL A 137 12.59 5.17 2.92
CA VAL A 137 13.74 5.06 3.80
C VAL A 137 14.90 4.36 3.10
N SER A 138 16.03 5.05 3.07
CA SER A 138 17.32 4.43 2.78
C SER A 138 17.66 3.48 3.93
N ASN A 139 17.44 2.19 3.74
CA ASN A 139 18.10 1.15 4.54
C ASN A 139 19.58 1.06 4.15
N GLN A 140 20.31 2.16 4.28
CA GLN A 140 21.75 2.11 4.36
C GLN A 140 22.05 1.79 5.81
N ALA A 141 21.99 0.50 6.11
CA ALA A 141 22.52 -0.06 7.34
C ALA A 141 23.88 0.59 7.58
N ALA A 142 23.99 1.37 8.66
CA ALA A 142 25.28 1.69 9.21
C ALA A 142 25.93 0.34 9.54
N ILE A 143 26.89 -0.07 8.72
CA ILE A 143 27.75 -1.21 9.00
C ILE A 143 28.55 -0.82 10.24
N ASP A 144 28.12 -1.29 11.41
CA ASP A 144 28.98 -1.31 12.58
C ASP A 144 29.95 -2.49 12.40
N ILE A 145 31.18 -2.18 12.00
CA ILE A 145 32.27 -3.14 11.90
C ILE A 145 32.74 -3.42 13.32
N GLY A 146 32.16 -4.44 13.95
CA GLY A 146 32.46 -4.73 15.34
C GLY A 146 32.07 -6.13 15.78
N SER A 147 32.57 -7.17 15.11
CA SER A 147 33.24 -8.33 15.74
C SER A 147 33.19 -9.58 14.86
N ILE A 148 34.39 -10.13 14.68
CA ILE A 148 34.69 -11.39 14.02
C ILE A 148 34.12 -12.53 14.86
N SER A 149 33.33 -13.41 14.25
CA SER A 149 33.33 -14.83 14.61
C SER A 149 33.01 -15.69 13.39
N THR A 150 34.03 -16.46 13.06
CA THR A 150 34.16 -17.43 11.99
C THR A 150 33.30 -18.66 12.29
N SER A 151 32.38 -19.03 11.41
CA SER A 151 31.94 -20.42 11.28
C SER A 151 31.41 -20.71 9.87
N THR A 152 32.36 -21.15 9.04
CA THR A 152 32.24 -22.18 7.99
C THR A 152 30.86 -22.45 7.39
N THR A 153 30.69 -21.91 6.18
CA THR A 153 29.73 -22.32 5.17
C THR A 153 30.06 -23.73 4.68
N THR A 154 29.13 -24.68 4.85
CA THR A 154 29.05 -25.88 4.02
C THR A 154 27.73 -25.87 3.28
N SER A 155 27.81 -25.70 1.96
CA SER A 155 26.74 -25.99 1.02
C SER A 155 26.30 -27.45 1.15
N PRO A 156 25.02 -27.74 0.92
CA PRO A 156 24.69 -28.64 -0.18
C PRO A 156 23.59 -28.04 -1.07
N THR A 157 23.82 -27.96 -2.37
CA THR A 157 23.38 -28.94 -3.37
C THR A 157 21.87 -28.93 -3.60
N SER A 158 21.53 -28.33 -4.74
CA SER A 158 20.29 -28.47 -5.49
C SER A 158 19.59 -29.82 -5.31
N SER A 159 18.40 -29.80 -4.72
CA SER A 159 17.41 -30.87 -4.82
C SER A 159 16.05 -30.25 -5.12
N THR A 160 15.56 -30.50 -6.31
CA THR A 160 14.22 -30.19 -6.79
C THR A 160 13.18 -30.85 -5.89
N VAL A 161 12.46 -30.07 -5.10
CA VAL A 161 11.25 -30.53 -4.40
C VAL A 161 10.05 -30.12 -5.24
N ALA A 162 9.19 -31.11 -5.49
CA ALA A 162 8.06 -31.05 -6.39
C ALA A 162 7.07 -29.93 -6.01
N SER A 163 6.60 -29.24 -7.04
CA SER A 163 5.48 -28.30 -7.01
C SER A 163 4.21 -28.97 -6.49
N ALA A 164 3.95 -28.84 -5.18
CA ALA A 164 2.60 -28.89 -4.64
C ALA A 164 1.87 -27.62 -5.09
N ALA A 165 0.63 -27.76 -5.54
CA ALA A 165 -0.16 -26.70 -6.16
C ALA A 165 -0.20 -25.44 -5.27
N VAL A 166 0.50 -24.42 -5.74
CA VAL A 166 0.47 -23.06 -5.24
C VAL A 166 -0.77 -22.41 -5.84
N ASP A 167 -1.46 -21.54 -5.10
CA ASP A 167 -2.47 -20.67 -5.71
C ASP A 167 -1.89 -20.02 -6.97
N SER A 168 -2.73 -19.89 -7.99
CA SER A 168 -2.43 -19.39 -9.33
C SER A 168 -1.83 -17.97 -9.32
N SER A 169 -1.92 -17.29 -8.17
CA SER A 169 -1.44 -15.94 -7.88
C SER A 169 -0.01 -15.88 -7.30
N GLY A 170 0.52 -16.97 -6.75
CA GLY A 170 1.89 -17.03 -6.23
C GLY A 170 2.20 -16.18 -4.98
N ASP A 171 1.23 -15.52 -4.33
CA ASP A 171 1.49 -14.66 -3.16
C ASP A 171 1.96 -15.42 -1.92
N CYS A 172 1.60 -16.68 -1.79
CA CYS A 172 2.05 -17.55 -0.69
C CYS A 172 3.51 -18.02 -0.85
N LEU A 173 4.20 -17.66 -1.96
CA LEU A 173 5.50 -18.22 -2.39
C LEU A 173 6.73 -17.74 -1.64
N ASN A 174 6.61 -16.74 -0.75
CA ASN A 174 7.58 -16.60 0.35
C ASN A 174 7.30 -17.65 1.44
N ALA A 175 6.85 -18.84 1.04
CA ALA A 175 6.86 -20.00 1.89
C ALA A 175 8.30 -20.16 2.37
N ALA A 176 8.49 -19.96 3.67
CA ALA A 176 9.63 -20.52 4.36
C ALA A 176 9.76 -21.97 3.86
N MET A 177 10.96 -22.36 3.45
CA MET A 177 11.20 -23.77 3.11
C MET A 177 10.74 -24.62 4.30
N PRO A 178 10.27 -25.85 4.10
CA PRO A 178 9.88 -26.69 5.23
C PRO A 178 10.98 -26.72 6.30
N GLY A 179 10.63 -26.32 7.53
CA GLY A 179 11.56 -26.22 8.66
C GLY A 179 12.28 -24.87 8.84
N ALA A 180 12.05 -23.87 7.98
CA ALA A 180 12.51 -22.49 8.18
C ALA A 180 11.46 -21.65 8.94
N GLN A 181 11.89 -20.53 9.51
CA GLN A 181 10.98 -19.58 10.18
C GLN A 181 10.01 -18.98 9.17
N THR A 182 8.72 -19.08 9.47
CA THR A 182 7.57 -18.74 8.59
C THR A 182 7.64 -17.34 8.05
N CYS A 183 8.04 -16.37 8.89
CA CYS A 183 8.06 -14.95 8.58
C CYS A 183 9.47 -14.40 8.28
N THR A 184 10.40 -15.27 7.90
CA THR A 184 11.74 -14.83 7.48
C THR A 184 11.64 -13.81 6.34
N GLY A 185 12.26 -12.63 6.52
CA GLY A 185 12.34 -11.58 5.49
C GLY A 185 11.22 -10.54 5.56
N TYR A 186 10.28 -10.66 6.49
CA TYR A 186 9.34 -9.59 6.79
C TYR A 186 10.01 -8.48 7.61
N SER A 187 9.53 -7.25 7.41
CA SER A 187 10.01 -6.07 8.11
C SER A 187 8.85 -5.34 8.76
N CYS A 188 9.08 -4.88 9.99
CA CYS A 188 8.08 -4.13 10.73
C CYS A 188 7.68 -2.83 10.05
N ILE A 189 6.37 -2.58 9.96
CA ILE A 189 5.81 -1.28 9.60
C ILE A 189 5.14 -0.69 10.84
N SER A 190 5.90 0.03 11.67
CA SER A 190 5.41 0.70 12.90
C SER A 190 5.27 2.22 12.76
N THR A 191 5.48 2.75 11.55
CA THR A 191 5.33 4.17 11.23
C THR A 191 4.30 4.35 10.13
N CYS A 192 3.22 5.07 10.43
CA CYS A 192 2.14 5.34 9.48
C CYS A 192 1.34 6.57 9.92
N GLY A 193 0.72 7.25 8.96
CA GLY A 193 -0.25 8.32 9.20
C GLY A 193 0.20 9.32 10.28
N SER A 194 -0.70 9.60 11.22
CA SER A 194 -0.45 10.50 12.35
C SER A 194 -0.06 9.78 13.64
N ILE A 195 0.58 8.60 13.56
CA ILE A 195 0.85 7.74 14.73
C ILE A 195 1.71 8.42 15.81
N SER A 196 2.56 9.37 15.42
CA SER A 196 3.37 10.19 16.34
C SER A 196 2.54 11.02 17.32
N SER A 197 1.29 11.33 16.99
CA SER A 197 0.35 12.04 17.87
C SER A 197 -0.15 11.17 19.04
N TYR A 198 0.01 9.85 18.97
CA TYR A 198 -0.59 8.90 19.91
C TYR A 198 0.45 8.13 20.74
N VAL A 199 1.72 8.57 20.75
CA VAL A 199 2.81 7.90 21.47
C VAL A 199 2.51 7.72 22.96
N SER A 200 1.91 8.70 23.63
CA SER A 200 1.54 8.61 25.04
C SER A 200 0.44 7.56 25.30
N ALA A 201 -0.55 7.47 24.42
CA ALA A 201 -1.61 6.47 24.50
C ALA A 201 -1.05 5.05 24.26
N ILE A 202 -0.17 4.91 23.25
CA ILE A 202 0.53 3.65 22.96
C ILE A 202 1.38 3.20 24.14
N SER A 203 2.16 4.10 24.73
CA SER A 203 3.01 3.77 25.89
C SER A 203 2.19 3.38 27.12
N SER A 204 1.04 4.03 27.31
CA SER A 204 0.09 3.69 28.39
C SER A 204 -0.53 2.30 28.19
N ALA A 205 -0.94 1.99 26.96
CA ALA A 205 -1.51 0.69 26.61
C ALA A 205 -0.46 -0.43 26.69
N SER A 206 0.74 -0.19 26.17
CA SER A 206 1.90 -1.10 26.27
C SER A 206 2.18 -1.50 27.71
N SER A 207 2.27 -0.51 28.60
CA SER A 207 2.51 -0.74 30.03
C SER A 207 1.36 -1.48 30.73
N SER A 208 0.11 -1.23 30.30
CA SER A 208 -1.08 -1.82 30.93
C SER A 208 -1.26 -3.30 30.58
N TYR A 209 -0.90 -3.69 29.37
CA TYR A 209 -1.15 -5.02 28.83
C TYR A 209 0.10 -5.85 28.58
N ASN A 210 1.29 -5.30 28.87
CA ASN A 210 2.59 -5.93 28.63
C ASN A 210 2.74 -6.38 27.16
N VAL A 211 2.47 -5.45 26.25
CA VAL A 211 2.62 -5.62 24.79
C VAL A 211 3.63 -4.59 24.31
N SER A 212 4.54 -4.94 23.41
CA SER A 212 5.55 -3.98 22.93
C SER A 212 4.89 -2.78 22.22
N GLU A 213 5.48 -1.58 22.40
CA GLU A 213 4.97 -0.39 21.69
C GLU A 213 5.04 -0.54 20.17
N ASN A 214 6.04 -1.27 19.67
CA ASN A 214 6.23 -1.47 18.24
C ASN A 214 5.19 -2.44 17.67
N LEU A 215 4.82 -3.51 18.39
CA LEU A 215 3.74 -4.40 17.99
C LEU A 215 2.39 -3.68 17.97
N ILE A 216 2.09 -2.83 18.97
CA ILE A 216 0.89 -1.98 18.97
C ILE A 216 0.89 -1.05 17.75
N ARG A 217 2.03 -0.42 17.46
CA ARG A 217 2.17 0.43 16.26
C ARG A 217 1.98 -0.35 14.97
N GLY A 218 2.55 -1.56 14.88
CA GLY A 218 2.42 -2.47 13.75
C GLY A 218 0.96 -2.79 13.45
N VAL A 219 0.18 -3.15 14.49
CA VAL A 219 -1.26 -3.36 14.36
C VAL A 219 -1.96 -2.08 13.89
N ILE A 220 -1.75 -0.92 14.53
CA ILE A 220 -2.39 0.34 14.10
C ILE A 220 -2.12 0.64 12.62
N CYS A 221 -0.90 0.41 12.16
CA CYS A 221 -0.52 0.66 10.77
C CYS A 221 -1.18 -0.30 9.79
N ARG A 222 -1.31 -1.57 10.14
CA ARG A 222 -2.01 -2.56 9.31
C ARG A 222 -3.53 -2.41 9.34
N GLU A 223 -4.09 -1.95 10.46
CA GLU A 223 -5.53 -1.81 10.65
C GLU A 223 -6.11 -0.54 10.05
N SER A 224 -5.43 0.60 10.23
CA SER A 224 -5.99 1.91 9.85
C SER A 224 -5.01 2.81 9.10
N SER A 225 -3.75 2.39 8.93
CA SER A 225 -2.67 3.28 8.48
C SER A 225 -2.54 4.54 9.35
N GLY A 226 -2.92 4.46 10.63
CA GLY A 226 -2.93 5.60 11.55
C GLY A 226 -4.08 6.59 11.34
N ASN A 227 -5.18 6.16 10.71
CA ASN A 227 -6.39 6.96 10.52
C ASN A 227 -7.40 6.72 11.65
N THR A 228 -7.66 7.74 12.46
CA THR A 228 -8.64 7.64 13.57
C THR A 228 -10.08 7.48 13.11
N ASN A 229 -10.40 7.84 11.86
CA ASN A 229 -11.74 7.77 11.30
C ASN A 229 -11.95 6.50 10.46
N ALA A 230 -11.04 5.52 10.54
CA ALA A 230 -11.18 4.27 9.83
C ALA A 230 -12.38 3.48 10.38
N ILE A 231 -13.30 3.10 9.49
CA ILE A 231 -14.48 2.30 9.82
C ILE A 231 -14.64 1.24 8.74
N LYS A 232 -14.68 -0.04 9.14
CA LYS A 232 -15.04 -1.17 8.29
C LYS A 232 -16.38 -1.74 8.77
N ASN A 233 -17.34 -1.85 7.86
CA ASN A 233 -18.61 -2.53 8.14
C ASN A 233 -18.44 -4.02 7.84
N GLU A 234 -18.63 -4.86 8.85
CA GLU A 234 -18.45 -6.31 8.73
C GLU A 234 -19.73 -6.97 8.20
N SER A 235 -19.59 -8.17 7.63
CA SER A 235 -20.71 -8.90 7.04
C SER A 235 -21.74 -9.42 8.06
N ASP A 236 -21.36 -9.51 9.34
CA ASP A 236 -22.21 -9.95 10.43
C ASP A 236 -23.03 -8.81 11.07
N GLY A 237 -22.86 -7.57 10.58
CA GLY A 237 -23.55 -6.39 11.07
C GLY A 237 -22.79 -5.60 12.14
N THR A 238 -21.61 -6.07 12.55
CA THR A 238 -20.69 -5.32 13.42
C THR A 238 -19.86 -4.30 12.63
N MET A 239 -19.15 -3.43 13.34
CA MET A 239 -18.24 -2.43 12.76
C MET A 239 -16.88 -2.48 13.43
N SER A 240 -15.81 -2.44 12.65
CA SER A 240 -14.43 -2.32 13.14
C SER A 240 -13.99 -0.86 13.03
N CYS A 241 -13.62 -0.25 14.15
CA CYS A 241 -13.58 1.21 14.28
C CYS A 241 -12.25 1.74 14.83
N GLY A 242 -11.81 2.88 14.30
CA GLY A 242 -10.67 3.65 14.79
C GLY A 242 -9.29 3.06 14.43
N LEU A 243 -8.28 3.47 15.20
CA LEU A 243 -6.87 3.19 14.94
C LEU A 243 -6.52 1.70 14.92
N MET A 244 -7.08 0.93 15.85
CA MET A 244 -6.84 -0.52 15.97
C MET A 244 -8.03 -1.36 15.48
N GLN A 245 -8.98 -0.74 14.74
CA GLN A 245 -10.15 -1.43 14.18
C GLN A 245 -10.88 -2.30 15.22
N VAL A 246 -11.19 -1.70 16.38
CA VAL A 246 -11.90 -2.37 17.47
C VAL A 246 -13.33 -2.66 17.02
N ASN A 247 -13.75 -3.92 17.11
CA ASN A 247 -15.07 -4.39 16.68
C ASN A 247 -16.16 -4.05 17.71
N VAL A 248 -17.27 -3.48 17.24
CA VAL A 248 -18.42 -3.03 18.06
C VAL A 248 -19.75 -3.32 17.37
N ASP A 249 -20.82 -3.42 18.15
CA ASP A 249 -22.17 -3.77 17.66
C ASP A 249 -23.02 -2.54 17.29
N THR A 250 -22.64 -1.33 17.76
CA THR A 250 -23.45 -0.13 17.58
C THR A 250 -22.67 1.02 16.94
N GLN A 251 -23.36 1.77 16.07
CA GLN A 251 -22.81 2.96 15.41
C GLN A 251 -22.33 4.01 16.44
N ALA A 252 -23.03 4.16 17.56
CA ALA A 252 -22.68 5.11 18.60
C ALA A 252 -21.36 4.74 19.31
N GLU A 253 -21.10 3.45 19.54
CA GLU A 253 -19.82 2.98 20.07
C GLU A 253 -18.69 3.19 19.05
N CYS A 254 -18.98 2.95 17.76
CA CYS A 254 -18.01 3.18 16.70
C CYS A 254 -17.60 4.66 16.62
N GLU A 255 -18.57 5.57 16.60
CA GLU A 255 -18.36 7.03 16.62
C GLU A 255 -17.55 7.45 17.85
N TYR A 256 -17.91 6.95 19.03
CA TYR A 256 -17.16 7.20 20.26
C TYR A 256 -15.68 6.80 20.11
N LEU A 257 -15.39 5.61 19.59
CA LEU A 257 -14.02 5.13 19.41
C LEU A 257 -13.22 5.91 18.35
N THR A 258 -13.87 6.48 17.33
CA THR A 258 -13.20 7.36 16.36
C THR A 258 -12.84 8.73 16.96
N GLU A 259 -13.64 9.23 17.89
CA GLU A 259 -13.40 10.49 18.61
C GLU A 259 -12.43 10.32 19.81
N HIS A 260 -12.27 9.09 20.31
CA HIS A 260 -11.48 8.74 21.49
C HIS A 260 -10.34 7.76 21.16
N PRO A 261 -9.29 8.21 20.44
CA PRO A 261 -8.23 7.34 19.94
C PRO A 261 -7.40 6.66 21.05
N ALA A 262 -7.28 7.28 22.24
CA ALA A 262 -6.56 6.66 23.35
C ALA A 262 -7.32 5.43 23.89
N GLU A 263 -8.63 5.56 24.07
CA GLU A 263 -9.53 4.47 24.45
C GLU A 263 -9.55 3.38 23.38
N ASN A 264 -9.55 3.75 22.10
CA ASN A 264 -9.44 2.79 20.99
C ASN A 264 -8.14 1.98 21.06
N ILE A 265 -7.00 2.63 21.28
CA ILE A 265 -5.71 1.95 21.44
C ILE A 265 -5.71 1.04 22.66
N MET A 266 -6.27 1.48 23.79
CA MET A 266 -6.39 0.66 25.00
C MET A 266 -7.21 -0.61 24.76
N GLN A 267 -8.39 -0.49 24.14
CA GLN A 267 -9.26 -1.63 23.85
C GLN A 267 -8.64 -2.59 22.82
N GLY A 268 -8.06 -2.05 21.74
CA GLY A 268 -7.35 -2.85 20.74
C GLY A 268 -6.16 -3.60 21.34
N THR A 269 -5.37 -2.94 22.19
CA THR A 269 -4.24 -3.57 22.88
C THR A 269 -4.71 -4.65 23.87
N ALA A 270 -5.82 -4.44 24.57
CA ALA A 270 -6.42 -5.47 25.41
C ALA A 270 -6.78 -6.72 24.59
N SER A 271 -7.44 -6.51 23.45
CA SER A 271 -7.82 -7.56 22.50
C SER A 271 -6.61 -8.34 21.94
N LEU A 272 -5.51 -7.63 21.65
CA LEU A 272 -4.24 -8.20 21.22
C LEU A 272 -3.57 -9.01 22.34
N SER A 273 -3.51 -8.48 23.57
CA SER A 273 -2.92 -9.18 24.72
C SER A 273 -3.61 -10.50 25.05
N ALA A 274 -4.94 -10.54 24.91
CA ALA A 274 -5.72 -11.77 25.07
C ALA A 274 -5.35 -12.82 24.02
N ARG A 275 -5.06 -12.38 22.78
CA ARG A 275 -4.62 -13.25 21.68
C ARG A 275 -3.19 -13.73 21.86
N ILE A 276 -2.28 -12.91 22.37
CA ILE A 276 -0.92 -13.33 22.77
C ILE A 276 -1.01 -14.45 23.82
N ALA A 277 -1.84 -14.26 24.86
CA ALA A 277 -2.03 -15.28 25.90
C ALA A 277 -2.63 -16.59 25.35
N GLN A 278 -3.52 -16.51 24.35
CA GLN A 278 -4.08 -17.69 23.71
C GLN A 278 -3.07 -18.36 22.76
N ALA A 279 -2.33 -17.58 21.98
CA ALA A 279 -1.27 -18.04 21.09
C ALA A 279 -0.20 -18.82 21.85
N GLN A 280 0.24 -18.32 23.01
CA GLN A 280 1.20 -19.03 23.87
C GLN A 280 0.69 -20.43 24.26
N LYS A 281 -0.58 -20.55 24.68
CA LYS A 281 -1.17 -21.86 25.02
C LYS A 281 -1.23 -22.79 23.83
N THR A 282 -1.57 -22.27 22.65
CA THR A 282 -1.62 -23.06 21.42
C THR A 282 -0.22 -23.51 21.00
N MET A 283 0.78 -22.64 21.12
CA MET A 283 2.18 -22.96 20.84
C MET A 283 2.72 -24.02 21.81
N ASP A 284 2.44 -23.91 23.12
CA ASP A 284 2.85 -24.89 24.12
C ASP A 284 2.21 -26.27 23.92
N SER A 285 0.97 -26.31 23.43
CA SER A 285 0.24 -27.57 23.22
C SER A 285 0.64 -28.30 21.94
N HIS A 286 0.99 -27.58 20.88
CA HIS A 286 1.33 -28.16 19.57
C HIS A 286 2.82 -28.22 19.29
N GLY A 287 3.65 -27.44 20.01
CA GLY A 287 5.10 -27.41 19.82
C GLY A 287 5.53 -26.81 18.49
N TYR A 288 4.82 -25.78 18.01
CA TYR A 288 5.22 -25.05 16.80
C TYR A 288 6.60 -24.41 17.01
N ASN A 289 7.51 -24.61 16.04
CA ASN A 289 8.92 -24.18 16.13
C ASN A 289 9.38 -23.30 14.96
N THR A 290 8.46 -23.00 14.04
CA THR A 290 8.68 -22.19 12.83
C THR A 290 7.89 -20.89 12.86
N VAL A 291 7.23 -20.57 13.98
CA VAL A 291 6.44 -19.35 14.18
C VAL A 291 6.67 -18.84 15.59
N GLU A 292 6.44 -17.55 15.78
CA GLU A 292 6.51 -16.86 17.08
C GLU A 292 5.10 -16.53 17.62
N VAL A 293 5.02 -16.23 18.91
CA VAL A 293 3.74 -16.01 19.61
C VAL A 293 3.00 -14.80 19.06
N GLU A 294 3.75 -13.76 18.75
CA GLU A 294 3.24 -12.48 18.26
C GLU A 294 2.72 -12.60 16.83
N GLU A 295 3.34 -13.44 16.01
CA GLU A 295 2.83 -13.80 14.67
C GLU A 295 1.49 -14.55 14.79
N MET A 296 1.41 -15.53 15.69
CA MET A 296 0.17 -16.27 15.96
C MET A 296 -0.93 -15.37 16.53
N ALA A 297 -0.57 -14.43 17.40
CA ALA A 297 -1.50 -13.46 17.96
C ALA A 297 -2.02 -12.49 16.89
N ALA A 298 -1.13 -12.01 16.01
CA ALA A 298 -1.48 -11.15 14.88
C ALA A 298 -2.37 -11.89 13.85
N ALA A 299 -2.08 -13.15 13.57
CA ALA A 299 -2.96 -13.99 12.74
C ALA A 299 -4.38 -14.04 13.32
N ALA A 300 -4.51 -14.32 14.62
CA ALA A 300 -5.81 -14.33 15.31
C ALA A 300 -6.43 -12.93 15.49
N TYR A 301 -5.66 -11.86 15.37
CA TYR A 301 -6.18 -10.49 15.38
C TYR A 301 -6.89 -10.17 14.08
N ASN A 302 -6.27 -10.54 12.95
CA ASN A 302 -6.79 -10.30 11.61
C ASN A 302 -7.89 -11.29 11.17
N CYS A 303 -7.80 -12.55 11.61
CA CYS A 303 -8.65 -13.66 11.17
C CYS A 303 -9.55 -14.20 12.30
N CYS A 304 -10.72 -14.78 12.04
CA CYS A 304 -11.52 -14.80 10.81
C CYS A 304 -13.01 -14.76 11.18
N ALA A 305 -13.82 -14.05 10.39
CA ALA A 305 -15.27 -13.92 10.56
C ALA A 305 -16.05 -15.26 10.60
N ASN A 306 -15.43 -16.37 10.18
CA ASN A 306 -16.06 -17.70 10.11
C ASN A 306 -15.92 -18.54 11.39
N GLY A 307 -15.29 -18.01 12.45
CA GLY A 307 -15.03 -18.76 13.69
C GLY A 307 -13.94 -19.83 13.56
N GLU A 308 -13.20 -19.83 12.45
CA GLU A 308 -12.01 -20.66 12.30
C GLU A 308 -10.86 -20.06 13.09
N ASP A 309 -10.20 -20.88 13.91
CA ASP A 309 -8.97 -20.49 14.58
C ASP A 309 -7.78 -20.65 13.62
N PRO A 310 -7.13 -19.55 13.17
CA PRO A 310 -5.98 -19.63 12.27
C PRO A 310 -4.80 -20.39 12.89
N ASN A 311 -4.72 -20.45 14.22
CA ASN A 311 -3.64 -21.11 14.96
C ASN A 311 -3.88 -22.61 15.16
N SER A 312 -5.01 -23.16 14.70
CA SER A 312 -5.19 -24.61 14.67
C SER A 312 -4.15 -25.28 13.75
N PRO A 313 -3.82 -26.57 13.97
CA PRO A 313 -2.98 -27.34 13.06
C PRO A 313 -3.48 -27.30 11.61
N SER A 314 -2.56 -27.12 10.67
CA SER A 314 -2.84 -27.30 9.24
C SER A 314 -3.12 -28.77 8.93
N ASN A 315 -4.12 -29.02 8.07
CA ASN A 315 -4.38 -30.35 7.51
C ASN A 315 -3.57 -30.60 6.22
N ASP A 316 -3.06 -29.54 5.60
CA ASP A 316 -2.48 -29.54 4.26
C ASP A 316 -0.96 -29.62 4.31
N CYS A 317 -0.33 -28.95 5.28
CA CYS A 317 1.09 -29.07 5.57
C CYS A 317 1.33 -30.28 6.48
N THR A 318 1.87 -31.35 5.90
CA THR A 318 2.04 -32.64 6.58
C THR A 318 3.42 -33.22 6.33
N ALA A 319 3.80 -34.26 7.07
CA ALA A 319 5.04 -34.97 6.81
C ALA A 319 5.11 -35.58 5.38
N ALA A 320 3.97 -35.76 4.70
CA ALA A 320 3.94 -36.29 3.33
C ALA A 320 4.44 -35.30 2.27
N ASN A 321 4.48 -34.00 2.58
CA ASN A 321 5.03 -32.96 1.72
C ASN A 321 6.21 -32.23 2.39
N ASP A 322 6.94 -32.95 3.26
CA ASP A 322 8.14 -32.51 3.97
C ASP A 322 7.91 -31.38 5.01
N TRP A 323 6.66 -31.07 5.36
CA TRP A 323 6.35 -30.07 6.39
C TRP A 323 6.29 -30.65 7.80
N GLY A 324 6.81 -29.89 8.75
CA GLY A 324 6.52 -30.08 10.18
C GLY A 324 5.09 -29.63 10.52
N LEU A 325 4.70 -29.84 11.78
CA LEU A 325 3.43 -29.32 12.29
C LEU A 325 3.49 -27.79 12.32
N VAL A 326 2.59 -27.13 11.58
CA VAL A 326 2.47 -25.68 11.48
C VAL A 326 1.01 -25.25 11.66
N PRO A 327 0.74 -24.00 12.12
CA PRO A 327 -0.62 -23.49 12.16
C PRO A 327 -1.18 -23.30 10.73
N LYS A 328 -2.51 -23.30 10.59
CA LYS A 328 -3.19 -23.14 9.30
C LYS A 328 -2.73 -21.89 8.55
N TRP A 329 -2.62 -20.75 9.25
CA TRP A 329 -2.20 -19.49 8.62
C TRP A 329 -0.77 -19.56 8.06
N ALA A 330 0.11 -20.38 8.63
CA ALA A 330 1.50 -20.50 8.18
C ALA A 330 1.64 -21.45 6.97
N CYS A 331 0.63 -22.28 6.69
CA CYS A 331 0.69 -23.25 5.62
C CYS A 331 0.41 -22.61 4.26
N PRO A 332 1.33 -22.71 3.27
CA PRO A 332 1.11 -22.14 1.94
C PRO A 332 0.26 -23.03 1.00
N ILE A 333 -0.13 -24.22 1.47
CA ILE A 333 -0.87 -25.21 0.68
C ILE A 333 -2.36 -25.02 0.94
N ASP A 334 -3.15 -24.94 -0.13
CA ASP A 334 -4.62 -24.74 -0.10
C ASP A 334 -5.08 -23.63 0.87
N PRO A 335 -4.64 -22.37 0.66
CA PRO A 335 -4.92 -21.28 1.61
C PRO A 335 -6.39 -20.85 1.66
N GLY A 336 -7.27 -21.46 0.86
CA GLY A 336 -8.65 -21.02 0.68
C GLY A 336 -8.78 -19.83 -0.27
N THR A 337 -10.03 -19.46 -0.60
CA THR A 337 -10.37 -18.47 -1.63
C THR A 337 -11.11 -17.23 -1.10
N SER A 338 -11.27 -17.11 0.21
CA SER A 338 -11.95 -15.97 0.85
C SER A 338 -11.05 -14.74 1.01
N GLU A 339 -11.64 -13.60 1.42
CA GLU A 339 -10.89 -12.37 1.80
C GLU A 339 -9.88 -12.64 2.93
N PHE A 340 -10.17 -13.62 3.79
CA PHE A 340 -9.28 -14.10 4.84
C PHE A 340 -8.60 -15.43 4.45
N ASN A 341 -8.21 -15.59 3.19
CA ASN A 341 -7.37 -16.73 2.81
C ASN A 341 -6.08 -16.72 3.65
N MET A 342 -5.54 -17.90 3.94
CA MET A 342 -4.42 -18.04 4.86
C MET A 342 -3.15 -17.30 4.40
N CYS A 343 -3.04 -16.93 3.12
CA CYS A 343 -1.91 -16.13 2.63
C CYS A 343 -2.06 -14.64 2.97
N ALA A 344 -3.27 -14.09 2.91
CA ALA A 344 -3.56 -12.75 3.40
C ALA A 344 -3.34 -12.67 4.92
N VAL A 345 -3.80 -13.70 5.65
CA VAL A 345 -3.58 -13.80 7.11
C VAL A 345 -2.10 -13.92 7.42
N LYS A 346 -1.33 -14.69 6.64
CA LYS A 346 0.13 -14.79 6.78
C LYS A 346 0.83 -13.46 6.55
N ASP A 347 0.49 -12.73 5.49
CA ASP A 347 1.07 -11.41 5.21
C ASP A 347 0.85 -10.44 6.38
N TYR A 348 -0.38 -10.41 6.89
CA TYR A 348 -0.71 -9.63 8.08
C TYR A 348 0.10 -10.11 9.30
N ALA A 349 0.06 -11.41 9.61
CA ALA A 349 0.69 -12.00 10.79
C ALA A 349 2.20 -11.75 10.81
N CYS A 350 2.87 -11.95 9.68
CA CYS A 350 4.30 -11.76 9.57
C CYS A 350 4.71 -10.29 9.56
N SER A 351 3.95 -9.40 8.92
CA SER A 351 4.26 -7.96 8.93
C SER A 351 4.09 -7.35 10.32
N VAL A 352 3.05 -7.74 11.06
CA VAL A 352 2.82 -7.30 12.45
C VAL A 352 3.79 -7.99 13.41
N GLY A 353 3.95 -9.31 13.32
CA GLY A 353 4.82 -10.09 14.21
C GLY A 353 6.28 -9.64 14.15
N SER A 354 6.76 -9.21 12.97
CA SER A 354 8.10 -8.64 12.83
C SER A 354 8.34 -7.31 13.57
N CYS A 355 7.30 -6.74 14.20
CA CYS A 355 7.39 -5.55 15.05
C CYS A 355 7.67 -5.83 16.52
N GLU A 356 7.69 -7.09 16.96
CA GLU A 356 8.13 -7.43 18.33
C GLU A 356 9.66 -7.34 18.48
#